data_AF-A0A6I9N241-F1
#
_entry.id   AF-A0A6I9N241-F1
#
_cell.length_a   1.000
_cell.length_b   1.000
_cell.length_c   1.000
_cell.angle_alpha   90.00
_cell.angle_beta   90.00
_cell.angle_gamma   90.00
#
_symmetry.space_group_name_H-M   'P 1'
#
loop_
_entity.id
_entity.type
_entity.pdbx_description
1 polymer ?
#
loop_
_entity_poly.entity_id
_entity_poly.type
_entity_poly.pdbx_seq_one_letter_code
_entity_poly.pdbx_strand_id
1 'polypeptide(L)'
;MGGRRCSEPTAGHFLPPLDYFLYEAELAAPLQGSPPPPPPPPPSTPPTPPPLPPTPSSSSPLLSPLVLPRCEQIYREQGYDFKVRDGVVVLVRRTRRAGRRRRQNLSLEPGHALQIIPRQRAAGQLITWTGLGFVRVLEGAGLRFTVDNLPSSMDYQLVIRYEPESPSDWLASVSAIAGSPGNGGCRGDPKGSRTLILPGNSRGGVLDSPLCLNADARYLVDVVFNKQPDGSNSNGILIDSMGLIPSIESVQDFCSQTDLDSFRRFRCIGLAAELDPQGGLPEVCEGLVKSMSARIHRGAVRESSRNIVHDEVHII
;
A
#
# COMPACT_ATOMS: atom_id res chain seq x y z
N MET A 1 5.29 -30.01 -8.23
CA MET A 1 6.62 -29.70 -8.81
C MET A 1 6.81 -30.62 -10.00
N GLY A 2 7.05 -30.09 -11.20
CA GLY A 2 7.27 -30.89 -12.41
C GLY A 2 8.44 -30.40 -13.28
N GLY A 3 9.22 -29.42 -12.81
CA GLY A 3 10.49 -29.02 -13.41
C GLY A 3 11.63 -29.96 -13.02
N ARG A 4 12.75 -29.91 -13.73
CA ARG A 4 13.93 -30.76 -13.45
C ARG A 4 14.68 -30.33 -12.18
N ARG A 5 14.33 -29.17 -11.60
CA ARG A 5 14.91 -28.58 -10.38
C ARG A 5 13.80 -28.07 -9.46
N CYS A 6 14.00 -28.12 -8.13
CA CYS A 6 13.03 -27.63 -7.12
C CYS A 6 12.71 -26.12 -7.24
N SER A 7 13.52 -25.37 -7.97
CA SER A 7 13.39 -23.94 -8.26
C SER A 7 12.58 -23.63 -9.53
N GLU A 8 12.15 -24.64 -10.29
CA GLU A 8 11.38 -24.48 -11.54
C GLU A 8 9.92 -24.93 -11.35
N PRO A 9 8.97 -23.98 -11.27
CA PRO A 9 7.56 -24.33 -11.25
C PRO A 9 7.12 -24.86 -12.62
N THR A 10 6.12 -25.75 -12.62
CA THR A 10 5.48 -26.22 -13.86
C THR A 10 4.70 -25.07 -14.51
N ALA A 11 4.52 -25.11 -15.83
CA ALA A 11 3.70 -24.13 -16.55
C ALA A 11 2.35 -23.85 -15.85
N GLY A 12 1.97 -22.58 -15.76
CA GLY A 12 0.77 -22.13 -15.04
C GLY A 12 0.90 -22.08 -13.51
N HIS A 13 2.10 -22.28 -12.98
CA HIS A 13 2.43 -22.08 -11.56
C HIS A 13 3.63 -21.17 -11.41
N PHE A 14 3.72 -20.49 -10.27
CA PHE A 14 4.84 -19.61 -9.93
C PHE A 14 5.21 -19.76 -8.46
N LEU A 15 6.39 -19.25 -8.09
CA LEU A 15 6.83 -19.12 -6.70
C LEU A 15 6.66 -17.66 -6.30
N PRO A 16 5.70 -17.31 -5.43
CA PRO A 16 5.52 -15.94 -4.98
C PRO A 16 6.80 -15.37 -4.34
N PRO A 17 7.17 -14.11 -4.61
CA PRO A 17 8.28 -13.48 -3.89
C PRO A 17 7.95 -13.32 -2.40
N LEU A 18 8.94 -13.06 -1.55
CA LEU A 18 8.71 -12.99 -0.10
C LEU A 18 7.97 -11.72 0.35
N ASP A 19 7.99 -10.67 -0.47
CA ASP A 19 7.22 -9.43 -0.28
C ASP A 19 5.82 -9.50 -0.91
N TYR A 20 5.35 -10.69 -1.29
CA TYR A 20 4.06 -10.91 -1.94
C TYR A 20 2.83 -10.55 -1.08
N PHE A 21 2.94 -10.57 0.26
CA PHE A 21 1.82 -10.18 1.14
C PHE A 21 1.81 -8.66 1.32
N LEU A 22 1.32 -7.99 0.29
CA LEU A 22 1.20 -6.53 0.22
C LEU A 22 -0.26 -6.10 0.37
N TYR A 23 -0.47 -5.04 1.15
CA TYR A 23 -1.76 -4.43 1.43
C TYR A 23 -1.69 -2.94 1.11
N GLU A 24 -2.27 -2.54 -0.01
CA GLU A 24 -2.28 -1.17 -0.52
C GLU A 24 -3.01 -0.22 0.44
N ALA A 25 -2.44 0.96 0.66
CA ALA A 25 -2.95 1.92 1.64
C ALA A 25 -4.34 2.44 1.27
N GLU A 26 -4.65 2.61 -0.02
CA GLU A 26 -5.97 3.06 -0.49
C GLU A 26 -7.10 2.04 -0.22
N LEU A 27 -6.75 0.78 0.02
CA LEU A 27 -7.71 -0.27 0.38
C LEU A 27 -7.94 -0.37 1.88
N ALA A 28 -7.10 0.31 2.70
CA ALA A 28 -7.23 0.35 4.14
C ALA A 28 -8.44 1.18 4.59
N ALA A 29 -8.94 0.90 5.79
CA ALA A 29 -9.99 1.69 6.42
C ALA A 29 -9.37 2.79 7.30
N PRO A 30 -9.98 3.99 7.38
CA PRO A 30 -9.53 5.00 8.35
C PRO A 30 -9.81 4.54 9.79
N LEU A 31 -8.87 4.77 10.70
CA LEU A 31 -9.10 4.61 12.13
C LEU A 31 -10.00 5.75 12.64
N GLN A 32 -11.13 5.42 13.29
CA GLN A 32 -12.01 6.42 13.88
C GLN A 32 -11.31 7.06 15.08
N GLY A 33 -11.00 8.35 14.98
CA GLY A 33 -10.29 9.09 16.03
C GLY A 33 -9.71 10.44 15.59
N SER A 34 -9.59 10.71 14.28
CA SER A 34 -9.22 12.05 13.82
C SER A 34 -10.42 13.00 13.93
N PRO A 35 -10.30 14.12 14.65
CA PRO A 35 -11.29 15.20 14.56
C PRO A 35 -11.41 15.61 13.08
N PRO A 36 -12.61 15.93 12.58
CA PRO A 36 -12.70 16.61 11.30
C PRO A 36 -11.84 17.89 11.36
N PRO A 37 -11.11 18.23 10.29
CA PRO A 37 -10.41 19.51 10.22
C PRO A 37 -11.41 20.65 10.47
N PRO A 38 -10.97 21.76 11.09
CA PRO A 38 -11.83 22.93 11.21
C PRO A 38 -12.33 23.34 9.81
N PRO A 39 -13.61 23.72 9.67
CA PRO A 39 -14.13 24.16 8.38
C PRO A 39 -13.26 25.31 7.84
N PRO A 40 -13.02 25.38 6.52
CA PRO A 40 -12.34 26.52 5.94
C PRO A 40 -13.07 27.81 6.34
N PRO A 41 -12.34 28.92 6.57
CA PRO A 41 -12.98 30.19 6.89
C PRO A 41 -14.02 30.53 5.80
N PRO A 42 -15.19 31.07 6.18
CA PRO A 42 -16.19 31.44 5.20
C PRO A 42 -15.56 32.39 4.17
N PRO A 43 -15.85 32.23 2.87
CA PRO A 43 -15.35 33.17 1.88
C PRO A 43 -15.81 34.57 2.28
N SER A 44 -14.86 35.48 2.40
CA SER A 44 -15.11 36.92 2.52
C SER A 44 -16.12 37.30 1.44
N THR A 45 -17.20 37.94 1.86
CA THR A 45 -18.25 38.47 1.00
C THR A 45 -17.66 39.08 -0.27
N PRO A 46 -18.03 38.61 -1.48
CA PRO A 46 -17.64 39.31 -2.69
C PRO A 46 -18.35 40.67 -2.72
N PRO A 47 -17.71 41.75 -3.20
CA PRO A 47 -18.40 43.00 -3.39
C PRO A 47 -19.49 42.83 -4.45
N THR A 48 -20.62 43.47 -4.21
CA THR A 48 -21.80 43.55 -5.06
C THR A 48 -21.43 43.85 -6.51
N PRO A 49 -21.88 43.06 -7.51
CA PRO A 49 -21.64 43.41 -8.91
C PRO A 49 -22.58 44.56 -9.34
N PRO A 50 -22.13 45.47 -10.22
CA PRO A 50 -23.00 46.48 -10.82
C PRO A 50 -23.98 45.83 -11.83
N PRO A 51 -25.07 46.52 -12.22
CA PRO A 51 -26.11 45.94 -13.06
C PRO A 51 -25.61 45.68 -14.49
N LEU A 52 -25.98 44.53 -15.04
CA LEU A 52 -25.69 44.10 -16.42
C LEU A 52 -26.52 44.89 -17.46
N PRO A 53 -25.93 45.31 -18.59
CA PRO A 53 -26.66 45.72 -19.78
C PRO A 53 -27.09 44.51 -20.65
N PRO A 54 -28.04 44.69 -21.60
CA PRO A 54 -28.63 43.57 -22.32
C PRO A 54 -27.67 42.91 -23.30
N THR A 55 -27.79 41.59 -23.39
CA THR A 55 -27.07 40.68 -24.28
C THR A 55 -27.23 41.03 -25.76
N PRO A 56 -26.14 40.93 -26.54
CA PRO A 56 -26.21 40.43 -27.90
C PRO A 56 -25.61 39.02 -28.01
N SER A 57 -26.17 38.31 -28.97
CA SER A 57 -26.00 36.92 -29.35
C SER A 57 -24.59 36.56 -29.80
N SER A 58 -24.26 35.28 -29.62
CA SER A 58 -23.34 34.49 -30.45
C SER A 58 -21.87 34.90 -30.46
N SER A 59 -21.04 34.15 -29.73
CA SER A 59 -20.10 33.17 -30.30
C SER A 59 -19.10 32.74 -29.22
N SER A 60 -19.20 31.50 -28.76
CA SER A 60 -18.24 30.88 -27.85
C SER A 60 -16.97 30.51 -28.62
N PRO A 61 -15.76 30.93 -28.20
CA PRO A 61 -14.53 30.33 -28.70
C PRO A 61 -14.29 29.02 -27.92
N LEU A 62 -14.49 27.92 -28.63
CA LEU A 62 -13.74 26.66 -28.56
C LEU A 62 -13.26 26.20 -27.17
N LEU A 63 -14.04 25.29 -26.60
CA LEU A 63 -13.62 24.33 -25.57
C LEU A 63 -12.33 23.62 -26.01
N SER A 64 -11.27 23.71 -25.19
CA SER A 64 -10.21 22.71 -25.20
C SER A 64 -10.85 21.34 -24.96
N PRO A 65 -10.55 20.29 -25.76
CA PRO A 65 -11.04 18.96 -25.46
C PRO A 65 -10.53 18.57 -24.08
N LEU A 66 -11.44 18.20 -23.19
CA LEU A 66 -11.12 17.75 -21.85
C LEU A 66 -10.29 16.46 -21.98
N VAL A 67 -8.96 16.58 -21.89
CA VAL A 67 -8.07 15.41 -21.92
C VAL A 67 -8.19 14.73 -20.57
N LEU A 68 -9.07 13.73 -20.49
CA LEU A 68 -9.16 12.85 -19.33
C LEU A 68 -7.87 12.02 -19.21
N PRO A 69 -7.44 11.67 -17.99
CA PRO A 69 -6.29 10.80 -17.76
C PRO A 69 -6.36 9.50 -18.56
N ARG A 70 -5.21 9.02 -19.09
CA ARG A 70 -5.14 7.72 -19.80
C ARG A 70 -5.65 6.53 -18.97
N CYS A 71 -5.65 6.66 -17.64
CA CYS A 71 -6.12 5.63 -16.71
C CYS A 71 -7.63 5.75 -16.38
N GLU A 72 -8.41 6.52 -17.14
CA GLU A 72 -9.85 6.75 -16.90
C GLU A 72 -10.62 5.44 -16.67
N GLN A 73 -10.37 4.44 -17.51
CA GLN A 73 -11.04 3.15 -17.43
C GLN A 73 -10.73 2.41 -16.13
N ILE A 74 -9.45 2.36 -15.74
CA ILE A 74 -8.99 1.72 -14.49
C ILE A 74 -9.68 2.34 -13.28
N TYR A 75 -9.68 3.67 -13.18
CA TYR A 75 -10.33 4.37 -12.07
C TYR A 75 -11.84 4.14 -12.05
N ARG A 76 -12.49 4.07 -13.22
CA ARG A 76 -13.94 3.81 -13.32
C ARG A 76 -14.32 2.39 -12.95
N GLU A 77 -13.52 1.39 -13.32
CA GLU A 77 -13.68 -0.01 -12.92
C GLU A 77 -13.57 -0.16 -11.39
N GLN A 78 -12.67 0.59 -10.78
CA GLN A 78 -12.50 0.67 -9.32
C GLN A 78 -13.58 1.51 -8.60
N GLY A 79 -14.56 2.06 -9.34
CA GLY A 79 -15.72 2.74 -8.76
C GLY A 79 -15.53 4.24 -8.52
N TYR A 80 -14.54 4.86 -9.17
CA TYR A 80 -14.33 6.29 -9.17
C TYR A 80 -14.83 6.95 -10.47
N ASP A 81 -14.92 8.27 -10.46
CA ASP A 81 -15.34 9.14 -11.55
C ASP A 81 -14.50 10.41 -11.53
N PHE A 82 -14.60 11.27 -12.55
CA PHE A 82 -13.78 12.48 -12.66
C PHE A 82 -14.64 13.73 -12.58
N LYS A 83 -14.22 14.71 -11.78
CA LYS A 83 -14.80 16.05 -11.73
C LYS A 83 -13.73 17.09 -11.98
N VAL A 84 -14.07 18.14 -12.71
CA VAL A 84 -13.16 19.26 -12.95
C VAL A 84 -13.48 20.36 -11.95
N ARG A 85 -12.51 20.77 -11.14
CA ARG A 85 -12.59 21.94 -10.25
C ARG A 85 -11.42 22.85 -10.57
N ASP A 86 -11.69 24.10 -10.92
CA ASP A 86 -10.67 25.13 -11.21
C ASP A 86 -9.63 24.70 -12.27
N GLY A 87 -10.07 23.97 -13.29
CA GLY A 87 -9.20 23.43 -14.35
C GLY A 87 -8.39 22.19 -13.94
N VAL A 88 -8.48 21.75 -12.68
CA VAL A 88 -7.85 20.52 -12.17
C VAL A 88 -8.85 19.36 -12.22
N VAL A 89 -8.42 18.24 -12.80
CA VAL A 89 -9.20 16.99 -12.81
C VAL A 89 -9.04 16.30 -11.45
N VAL A 90 -10.11 16.25 -10.68
CA VAL A 90 -10.20 15.60 -9.36
C VAL A 90 -10.96 14.30 -9.50
N LEU A 91 -10.35 13.21 -9.03
CA LEU A 91 -11.02 11.92 -8.96
C LEU A 91 -12.03 11.94 -7.80
N VAL A 92 -13.24 11.42 -8.01
CA VAL A 92 -14.32 11.37 -7.01
C VAL A 92 -15.02 10.02 -7.00
N ARG A 93 -15.58 9.61 -5.87
CA ARG A 93 -16.22 8.28 -5.76
C ARG A 93 -17.62 8.25 -6.39
N ARG A 94 -17.92 7.20 -7.17
CA ARG A 94 -19.23 6.99 -7.79
C ARG A 94 -20.24 6.50 -6.75
N THR A 95 -21.26 7.30 -6.43
CA THR A 95 -22.33 6.93 -5.49
C THR A 95 -23.33 5.99 -6.14
N ARG A 96 -23.04 4.68 -6.16
CA ARG A 96 -24.07 3.69 -6.55
C ARG A 96 -25.06 3.49 -5.40
N ARG A 97 -26.35 3.72 -5.67
CA ARG A 97 -27.46 3.41 -4.76
C ARG A 97 -27.40 1.91 -4.40
N ALA A 98 -27.31 1.65 -3.10
CA ALA A 98 -27.50 0.39 -2.36
C ALA A 98 -27.27 -0.94 -3.09
N GLY A 99 -26.10 -1.54 -2.85
CA GLY A 99 -25.83 -2.97 -3.00
C GLY A 99 -24.47 -3.27 -2.36
N ARG A 100 -24.49 -3.94 -1.19
CA ARG A 100 -23.35 -4.26 -0.28
C ARG A 100 -21.97 -4.27 -0.98
N ARG A 101 -21.30 -3.11 -1.00
CA ARG A 101 -19.87 -2.97 -1.31
C ARG A 101 -19.20 -2.30 -0.12
N ARG A 102 -18.13 -2.92 0.36
CA ARG A 102 -17.23 -2.47 1.43
C ARG A 102 -17.02 -0.96 1.32
N ARG A 103 -17.49 -0.20 2.30
CA ARG A 103 -17.30 1.26 2.38
C ARG A 103 -15.80 1.54 2.56
N GLN A 104 -15.05 1.72 1.48
CA GLN A 104 -13.79 2.48 1.53
C GLN A 104 -14.16 3.93 1.85
N ASN A 105 -13.64 4.46 2.96
CA ASN A 105 -14.02 5.75 3.55
C ASN A 105 -12.96 6.84 3.35
N LEU A 106 -11.90 6.57 2.57
CA LEU A 106 -10.83 7.53 2.31
C LEU A 106 -11.29 8.57 1.27
N SER A 107 -10.96 9.85 1.52
CA SER A 107 -11.35 10.96 0.66
C SER A 107 -10.30 11.21 -0.42
N LEU A 108 -10.74 11.73 -1.56
CA LEU A 108 -9.85 12.28 -2.60
C LEU A 108 -9.73 13.80 -2.47
N GLU A 109 -10.64 14.43 -1.71
CA GLU A 109 -10.68 15.87 -1.54
C GLU A 109 -9.55 16.33 -0.60
N PRO A 110 -8.84 17.41 -0.93
CA PRO A 110 -7.80 17.99 -0.07
C PRO A 110 -8.29 18.33 1.34
N GLY A 111 -7.37 18.42 2.29
CA GLY A 111 -7.63 18.85 3.67
C GLY A 111 -8.16 17.77 4.62
N HIS A 112 -8.39 16.56 4.14
CA HIS A 112 -8.74 15.42 5.01
C HIS A 112 -7.50 14.85 5.69
N ALA A 113 -7.66 14.34 6.91
CA ALA A 113 -6.60 13.66 7.66
C ALA A 113 -6.00 12.45 6.91
N LEU A 114 -6.78 11.86 6.02
CA LEU A 114 -6.39 10.78 5.12
C LEU A 114 -6.91 11.11 3.72
N GLN A 115 -6.00 11.26 2.77
CA GLN A 115 -6.30 11.63 1.39
C GLN A 115 -5.62 10.68 0.41
N ILE A 116 -6.37 10.10 -0.53
CA ILE A 116 -5.76 9.35 -1.64
C ILE A 116 -5.07 10.32 -2.60
N ILE A 117 -3.81 10.06 -2.93
CA ILE A 117 -2.97 10.79 -3.88
C ILE A 117 -2.67 9.87 -5.06
N PRO A 118 -3.46 9.93 -6.15
CA PRO A 118 -3.24 9.07 -7.30
C PRO A 118 -1.94 9.42 -8.03
N ARG A 119 -1.26 8.40 -8.56
CA ARG A 119 -0.03 8.54 -9.35
C ARG A 119 -0.21 7.91 -10.73
N GLN A 120 0.27 8.61 -11.75
CA GLN A 120 0.22 8.13 -13.14
C GLN A 120 1.60 7.65 -13.56
N ARG A 121 1.63 6.53 -14.30
CA ARG A 121 2.87 6.00 -14.88
C ARG A 121 3.22 6.81 -16.13
N ALA A 122 4.39 7.44 -16.14
CA ALA A 122 4.98 8.02 -17.35
C ALA A 122 5.84 6.97 -18.07
N ALA A 123 5.91 7.07 -19.40
CA ALA A 123 6.74 6.16 -20.21
C ALA A 123 8.22 6.30 -19.82
N GLY A 124 8.89 5.18 -19.53
CA GLY A 124 10.31 5.14 -19.15
C GLY A 124 10.60 5.50 -17.68
N GLN A 125 9.59 5.77 -16.85
CA GLN A 125 9.77 6.01 -15.42
C GLN A 125 9.80 4.70 -14.63
N LEU A 126 10.78 4.57 -13.72
CA LEU A 126 10.78 3.50 -12.72
C LEU A 126 9.60 3.69 -11.77
N ILE A 127 8.81 2.64 -11.59
CA ILE A 127 7.62 2.66 -10.74
C ILE A 127 8.07 2.38 -9.31
N THR A 128 7.76 3.30 -8.39
CA THR A 128 8.13 3.21 -6.97
C THR A 128 6.93 3.04 -6.05
N TRP A 129 5.74 2.81 -6.60
CA TRP A 129 4.49 2.69 -5.86
C TRP A 129 3.63 1.55 -6.41
N THR A 130 2.71 1.08 -5.59
CA THR A 130 1.72 0.05 -5.89
C THR A 130 0.32 0.66 -6.04
N GLY A 131 -0.61 -0.09 -6.62
CA GLY A 131 -1.98 0.37 -6.80
C GLY A 131 -2.16 1.71 -7.51
N LEU A 132 -3.08 2.51 -6.97
CA LEU A 132 -3.47 3.81 -7.50
C LEU A 132 -2.47 4.92 -7.21
N GLY A 133 -1.57 4.73 -6.24
CA GLY A 133 -0.69 5.78 -5.74
C GLY A 133 -0.45 5.63 -4.25
N PHE A 134 -0.73 6.70 -3.51
CA PHE A 134 -0.47 6.77 -2.07
C PHE A 134 -1.70 7.21 -1.30
N VAL A 135 -1.69 7.01 0.01
CA VAL A 135 -2.55 7.73 0.96
C VAL A 135 -1.71 8.72 1.74
N ARG A 136 -1.95 10.01 1.54
CA ARG A 136 -1.42 11.07 2.40
C ARG A 136 -2.07 10.96 3.78
N VAL A 137 -1.24 10.83 4.81
CA VAL A 137 -1.63 10.73 6.21
C VAL A 137 -1.10 11.95 6.95
N LEU A 138 -1.99 12.67 7.64
CA LEU A 138 -1.60 13.77 8.53
C LEU A 138 -1.23 13.23 9.93
N GLU A 139 -0.57 14.06 10.74
CA GLU A 139 -0.19 13.70 12.11
C GLU A 139 -1.38 13.20 12.94
N GLY A 140 -1.17 12.09 13.66
CA GLY A 140 -2.16 11.45 14.54
C GLY A 140 -3.23 10.64 13.80
N ALA A 141 -3.26 10.67 12.46
CA ALA A 141 -4.17 9.85 11.68
C ALA A 141 -3.67 8.41 11.55
N GLY A 142 -4.56 7.49 11.18
CA GLY A 142 -4.20 6.08 11.08
C GLY A 142 -5.04 5.26 10.11
N LEU A 143 -4.45 4.16 9.67
CA LEU A 143 -4.97 3.22 8.69
C LEU A 143 -5.16 1.83 9.32
N ARG A 144 -6.25 1.16 8.97
CA ARG A 144 -6.58 -0.22 9.33
C ARG A 144 -6.50 -1.11 8.12
N PHE A 145 -5.47 -1.94 8.07
CA PHE A 145 -5.28 -2.97 7.06
C PHE A 145 -6.02 -4.25 7.47
N THR A 146 -6.57 -4.97 6.50
CA THR A 146 -7.19 -6.29 6.73
C THR A 146 -6.30 -7.35 6.12
N VAL A 147 -5.87 -8.29 6.95
CA VAL A 147 -5.00 -9.42 6.57
C VAL A 147 -5.83 -10.69 6.71
N ASP A 148 -6.08 -11.40 5.62
CA ASP A 148 -6.95 -12.59 5.59
C ASP A 148 -6.47 -13.70 4.63
N ASN A 149 -5.24 -13.60 4.15
CA ASN A 149 -4.68 -14.42 3.09
C ASN A 149 -3.28 -14.99 3.42
N LEU A 150 -2.97 -15.18 4.70
CA LEU A 150 -1.69 -15.76 5.13
C LEU A 150 -1.69 -17.29 4.92
N PRO A 151 -0.69 -17.86 4.23
CA PRO A 151 -0.68 -19.29 3.87
C PRO A 151 -0.13 -20.21 4.97
N SER A 152 0.64 -19.68 5.92
CA SER A 152 1.33 -20.46 6.95
C SER A 152 1.37 -19.70 8.26
N SER A 153 1.43 -20.42 9.38
CA SER A 153 1.52 -19.82 10.71
C SER A 153 2.97 -19.70 11.12
N MET A 154 3.46 -18.48 11.26
CA MET A 154 4.87 -18.18 11.49
C MET A 154 5.07 -16.71 11.87
N ASP A 155 6.31 -16.32 12.11
CA ASP A 155 6.64 -14.91 12.30
C ASP A 155 6.72 -14.20 10.96
N TYR A 156 6.11 -13.01 10.90
CA TYR A 156 6.11 -12.12 9.75
C TYR A 156 6.76 -10.79 10.13
N GLN A 157 7.74 -10.39 9.35
CA GLN A 157 8.38 -9.09 9.39
C GLN A 157 7.46 -8.05 8.73
N LEU A 158 6.90 -7.13 9.52
CA LEU A 158 6.06 -6.07 9.00
C LEU A 158 6.91 -4.94 8.42
N VAL A 159 6.50 -4.46 7.25
CA VAL A 159 7.13 -3.35 6.52
C VAL A 159 6.07 -2.32 6.16
N ILE A 160 6.43 -1.04 6.22
CA ILE A 160 5.63 0.05 5.68
C ILE A 160 6.43 0.72 4.56
N ARG A 161 5.86 0.78 3.35
CA ARG A 161 6.41 1.52 2.21
C ARG A 161 5.76 2.89 2.13
N TYR A 162 6.57 3.92 1.91
CA TYR A 162 6.10 5.30 1.94
C TYR A 162 7.00 6.24 1.13
N GLU A 163 6.51 7.44 0.90
CA GLU A 163 7.27 8.57 0.36
C GLU A 163 7.20 9.75 1.34
N PRO A 164 8.35 10.23 1.85
CA PRO A 164 8.40 11.38 2.75
C PRO A 164 8.11 12.67 1.99
N GLU A 165 7.28 13.54 2.57
CA GLU A 165 7.03 14.89 2.05
C GLU A 165 7.96 15.95 2.69
N SER A 166 8.73 15.55 3.69
CA SER A 166 9.72 16.37 4.39
C SER A 166 10.84 15.51 4.97
N PRO A 167 11.99 16.11 5.34
CA PRO A 167 13.07 15.37 5.99
C PRO A 167 12.75 14.95 7.44
N SER A 168 11.53 15.19 7.92
CA SER A 168 11.05 14.84 9.26
C SER A 168 10.90 13.33 9.40
N ASP A 169 11.36 12.78 10.51
CA ASP A 169 11.08 11.39 10.86
C ASP A 169 9.64 11.24 11.35
N TRP A 170 9.06 10.07 11.10
CA TRP A 170 7.73 9.69 11.60
C TRP A 170 7.82 8.44 12.46
N LEU A 171 6.89 8.30 13.41
CA LEU A 171 6.71 7.13 14.24
C LEU A 171 5.39 6.46 13.88
N ALA A 172 5.44 5.20 13.43
CA ALA A 172 4.27 4.39 13.20
C ALA A 172 4.03 3.45 14.39
N SER A 173 2.86 3.56 15.02
CA SER A 173 2.41 2.68 16.09
C SER A 173 1.49 1.61 15.51
N VAL A 174 1.91 0.35 15.58
CA VAL A 174 1.26 -0.81 14.97
C VAL A 174 0.63 -1.68 16.04
N SER A 175 -0.64 -2.03 15.86
CA SER A 175 -1.35 -3.00 16.70
C SER A 175 -2.10 -4.02 15.84
N ALA A 176 -1.83 -5.30 16.07
CA ALA A 176 -2.46 -6.39 15.33
C ALA A 176 -3.54 -7.05 16.19
N ILE A 177 -4.77 -7.07 15.66
CA ILE A 177 -5.96 -7.56 16.37
C ILE A 177 -6.50 -8.77 15.62
N ALA A 178 -6.56 -9.93 16.28
CA ALA A 178 -7.18 -11.11 15.72
C ALA A 178 -8.71 -10.91 15.63
N GLY A 179 -9.25 -10.95 14.42
CA GLY A 179 -10.68 -10.87 14.14
C GLY A 179 -11.36 -12.23 13.97
N SER A 180 -10.58 -13.31 13.77
CA SER A 180 -11.04 -14.69 13.79
C SER A 180 -9.96 -15.63 14.34
N PRO A 181 -10.31 -16.81 14.87
CA PRO A 181 -9.32 -17.82 15.21
C PRO A 181 -8.60 -18.28 13.93
N GLY A 182 -7.31 -18.61 14.08
CA GLY A 182 -6.53 -19.30 13.04
C GLY A 182 -6.27 -20.76 13.39
N ASN A 183 -5.33 -21.39 12.71
CA ASN A 183 -4.99 -22.80 12.94
C ASN A 183 -4.20 -23.11 14.24
N GLY A 184 -3.87 -22.09 15.05
CA GLY A 184 -3.18 -22.25 16.34
C GLY A 184 -1.67 -22.50 16.28
N GLY A 185 -0.99 -22.20 15.16
CA GLY A 185 0.47 -22.32 15.07
C GLY A 185 1.26 -21.35 15.97
N CYS A 186 0.68 -20.20 16.32
CA CYS A 186 1.25 -19.23 17.25
C CYS A 186 0.73 -19.44 18.68
N ARG A 187 1.63 -19.44 19.67
CA ARG A 187 1.31 -19.69 21.09
C ARG A 187 0.62 -18.52 21.83
N GLY A 188 0.38 -17.39 21.16
CA GLY A 188 -0.32 -16.25 21.73
C GLY A 188 -0.86 -15.30 20.67
N ASP A 189 -1.86 -14.49 21.04
CA ASP A 189 -2.31 -13.38 20.19
C ASP A 189 -1.18 -12.33 20.07
N PRO A 190 -1.03 -11.66 18.91
CA PRO A 190 -0.06 -10.57 18.72
C PRO A 190 -0.49 -9.28 19.45
N LYS A 191 -0.91 -9.40 20.71
CA LYS A 191 -1.38 -8.29 21.55
C LYS A 191 -0.23 -7.35 21.89
N GLY A 192 -0.54 -6.06 21.88
CA GLY A 192 0.40 -4.98 22.18
C GLY A 192 0.51 -3.99 21.02
N SER A 193 0.89 -2.75 21.37
CA SER A 193 1.31 -1.76 20.40
C SER A 193 2.83 -1.83 20.27
N ARG A 194 3.32 -1.83 19.04
CA ARG A 194 4.75 -1.78 18.71
C ARG A 194 5.01 -0.56 17.87
N THR A 195 6.22 -0.03 17.93
CA THR A 195 6.57 1.18 17.17
C THR A 195 7.67 0.87 16.16
N LEU A 196 7.61 1.52 15.00
CA LEU A 196 8.72 1.60 14.07
C LEU A 196 8.95 3.05 13.64
N ILE A 197 10.21 3.37 13.37
CA ILE A 197 10.62 4.68 12.85
C ILE A 197 10.53 4.64 11.32
N LEU A 198 10.00 5.71 10.73
CA LEU A 198 9.95 5.98 9.30
C LEU A 198 10.85 7.19 9.04
N PRO A 199 12.14 6.99 8.69
CA PRO A 199 13.06 8.10 8.48
C PRO A 199 12.67 9.01 7.30
N GLY A 200 12.83 10.32 7.46
CA GLY A 200 12.53 11.31 6.40
C GLY A 200 13.42 11.19 5.15
N ASN A 201 14.48 10.39 5.21
CA ASN A 201 15.41 10.10 4.11
C ASN A 201 15.28 8.67 3.55
N SER A 202 14.24 7.92 3.93
CA SER A 202 14.00 6.56 3.46
C SER A 202 12.71 6.48 2.63
N ARG A 203 12.40 5.28 2.12
CA ARG A 203 11.13 4.92 1.46
C ARG A 203 10.48 3.69 2.07
N GLY A 204 11.10 3.14 3.11
CA GLY A 204 10.64 1.94 3.81
C GLY A 204 11.01 1.99 5.28
N GLY A 205 10.18 1.36 6.10
CA GLY A 205 10.42 1.15 7.53
C GLY A 205 10.07 -0.29 7.89
N VAL A 206 10.86 -0.90 8.76
CA VAL A 206 10.74 -2.30 9.16
C VAL A 206 10.49 -2.34 10.67
N LEU A 207 9.51 -3.14 11.10
CA LEU A 207 9.18 -3.29 12.52
C LEU A 207 10.15 -4.24 13.22
N ASP A 208 11.04 -3.76 14.09
CA ASP A 208 12.12 -4.58 14.68
C ASP A 208 11.70 -5.95 15.25
N SER A 209 10.52 -6.04 15.86
CA SER A 209 9.98 -7.30 16.38
C SER A 209 8.95 -7.90 15.42
N PRO A 210 9.18 -9.10 14.88
CA PRO A 210 8.25 -9.73 13.94
C PRO A 210 6.96 -10.19 14.63
N LEU A 211 5.88 -10.29 13.87
CA LEU A 211 4.56 -10.67 14.34
C LEU A 211 4.31 -12.16 14.07
N CYS A 212 4.11 -12.98 15.10
CA CYS A 212 3.59 -14.32 14.90
C CYS A 212 2.12 -14.25 14.50
N LEU A 213 1.82 -14.61 13.26
CA LEU A 213 0.47 -14.61 12.71
C LEU A 213 0.09 -16.02 12.27
N ASN A 214 -1.15 -16.41 12.54
CA ASN A 214 -1.69 -17.71 12.16
C ASN A 214 -2.23 -17.68 10.73
N ALA A 215 -2.02 -18.75 9.98
CA ALA A 215 -2.80 -19.06 8.79
C ALA A 215 -4.28 -19.24 9.13
N ASP A 216 -5.13 -19.00 8.14
CA ASP A 216 -6.59 -19.07 8.20
C ASP A 216 -7.27 -18.09 9.18
N ALA A 217 -6.48 -17.28 9.90
CA ALA A 217 -6.97 -16.18 10.70
C ALA A 217 -7.17 -14.92 9.86
N ARG A 218 -8.12 -14.10 10.31
CA ARG A 218 -8.28 -12.72 9.86
C ARG A 218 -7.72 -11.79 10.93
N TYR A 219 -6.83 -10.88 10.53
CA TYR A 219 -6.29 -9.82 11.38
C TYR A 219 -6.73 -8.44 10.89
N LEU A 220 -6.95 -7.54 11.85
CA LEU A 220 -7.04 -6.10 11.63
C LEU A 220 -5.74 -5.50 12.16
N VAL A 221 -4.95 -4.91 11.28
CA VAL A 221 -3.67 -4.28 11.63
C VAL A 221 -3.86 -2.78 11.59
N ASP A 222 -3.87 -2.17 12.76
CA ASP A 222 -4.06 -0.73 12.94
C ASP A 222 -2.70 -0.06 13.03
N VAL A 223 -2.49 0.97 12.20
CA VAL A 223 -1.26 1.76 12.15
C VAL A 223 -1.59 3.23 12.34
N VAL A 224 -1.07 3.85 13.40
CA VAL A 224 -1.20 5.28 13.69
C VAL A 224 0.13 5.98 13.43
N PHE A 225 0.10 7.09 12.69
CA PHE A 225 1.28 7.79 12.24
C PHE A 225 1.43 9.12 12.98
N ASN A 226 2.56 9.30 13.68
CA ASN A 226 2.87 10.52 14.42
C ASN A 226 4.17 11.11 13.89
N LYS A 227 4.17 12.41 13.58
CA LYS A 227 5.38 13.09 13.14
C LYS A 227 6.29 13.33 14.35
N GLN A 228 7.60 13.14 14.19
CA GLN A 228 8.53 13.57 15.22
C GLN A 228 8.73 15.10 15.18
N PRO A 229 8.84 15.76 16.34
CA PRO A 229 8.98 17.21 16.41
C PRO A 229 10.32 17.65 15.81
N ASP A 230 10.27 18.37 14.69
CA ASP A 230 11.45 18.84 13.96
C ASP A 230 11.35 20.32 13.51
N GLY A 231 10.29 21.02 13.90
CA GLY A 231 10.04 22.43 13.51
C GLY A 231 9.63 22.62 12.04
N SER A 232 9.43 21.54 11.28
CA SER A 232 8.97 21.60 9.89
C SER A 232 7.45 21.78 9.81
N ASN A 233 6.98 22.61 8.88
CA ASN A 233 5.55 22.81 8.57
C ASN A 233 4.97 21.75 7.63
N SER A 234 5.69 20.64 7.38
CA SER A 234 5.16 19.56 6.56
C SER A 234 3.94 18.93 7.20
N ASN A 235 2.91 18.76 6.37
CA ASN A 235 1.58 18.38 6.80
C ASN A 235 1.32 16.87 6.75
N GLY A 236 2.19 16.04 6.15
CA GLY A 236 1.90 14.61 6.05
C GLY A 236 3.03 13.73 5.53
N ILE A 237 2.71 12.44 5.43
CA ILE A 237 3.53 11.37 4.85
C ILE A 237 2.67 10.59 3.85
N LEU A 238 3.26 10.16 2.72
CA LEU A 238 2.54 9.41 1.69
C LEU A 238 2.76 7.91 1.90
N ILE A 239 1.74 7.19 2.37
CA ILE A 239 1.82 5.74 2.59
C ILE A 239 1.44 5.02 1.30
N ASP A 240 2.32 4.16 0.79
CA ASP A 240 2.07 3.29 -0.36
C ASP A 240 1.35 2.01 0.10
N SER A 241 2.02 1.23 0.94
CA SER A 241 1.53 -0.09 1.31
C SER A 241 2.11 -0.59 2.63
N MET A 242 1.41 -1.55 3.23
CA MET A 242 1.92 -2.39 4.31
C MET A 242 2.28 -3.77 3.73
N GLY A 243 3.47 -4.26 4.03
CA GLY A 243 3.95 -5.59 3.64
C GLY A 243 4.12 -6.50 4.85
N LEU A 244 3.88 -7.81 4.65
CA LEU A 244 4.21 -8.86 5.61
C LEU A 244 5.18 -9.84 4.98
N ILE A 245 6.44 -9.83 5.42
CA ILE A 245 7.48 -10.68 4.87
C ILE A 245 7.66 -11.88 5.80
N PRO A 246 7.44 -13.12 5.34
CA PRO A 246 7.66 -14.30 6.17
C PRO A 246 9.10 -14.34 6.70
N SER A 247 9.27 -14.65 7.99
CA SER A 247 10.60 -14.81 8.59
C SER A 247 11.19 -16.17 8.23
N ILE A 248 12.41 -16.17 7.70
CA ILE A 248 13.11 -17.42 7.35
C ILE A 248 13.38 -18.29 8.58
N GLU A 249 13.57 -17.66 9.75
CA GLU A 249 13.93 -18.34 10.99
C GLU A 249 12.79 -19.21 11.54
N SER A 250 11.55 -18.89 11.17
CA SER A 250 10.37 -19.62 11.63
C SER A 250 10.03 -20.82 10.72
N VAL A 251 10.77 -21.02 9.63
CA VAL A 251 10.56 -22.16 8.72
C VAL A 251 11.33 -23.38 9.23
N GLN A 252 10.60 -24.40 9.68
CA GLN A 252 11.19 -25.66 10.14
C GLN A 252 11.92 -26.38 8.99
N ASP A 253 13.08 -26.97 9.30
CA ASP A 253 13.92 -27.73 8.36
C ASP A 253 14.24 -26.96 7.07
N PHE A 254 14.40 -25.63 7.19
CA PHE A 254 14.77 -24.78 6.06
C PHE A 254 16.25 -24.85 5.77
N CYS A 255 16.59 -25.61 4.73
CA CYS A 255 17.93 -25.65 4.15
C CYS A 255 19.03 -25.94 5.21
N SER A 256 20.30 -25.76 4.88
CA SER A 256 21.41 -25.91 5.84
C SER A 256 21.58 -24.62 6.66
N GLN A 257 22.28 -24.67 7.81
CA GLN A 257 22.65 -23.46 8.56
C GLN A 257 23.41 -22.45 7.69
N THR A 258 24.22 -22.94 6.75
CA THR A 258 24.95 -22.12 5.78
C THR A 258 24.02 -21.32 4.86
N ASP A 259 22.86 -21.87 4.52
CA ASP A 259 21.85 -21.20 3.69
C ASP A 259 21.14 -20.08 4.47
N LEU A 260 20.85 -20.32 5.76
CA LEU A 260 20.31 -19.30 6.66
C LEU A 260 21.29 -18.15 6.86
N ASP A 261 22.57 -18.47 7.08
CA ASP A 261 23.63 -17.47 7.22
C ASP A 261 23.82 -16.66 5.93
N SER A 262 23.73 -17.31 4.77
CA SER A 262 23.75 -16.64 3.48
C SER A 262 22.56 -15.71 3.30
N PHE A 263 21.35 -16.15 3.66
CA PHE A 263 20.14 -15.34 3.58
C PHE A 263 20.24 -14.06 4.41
N ARG A 264 20.78 -14.16 5.63
CA ARG A 264 21.06 -13.02 6.52
C ARG A 264 22.15 -12.12 5.95
N ARG A 265 23.28 -12.70 5.55
CA ARG A 265 24.47 -11.97 5.08
C ARG A 265 24.18 -11.15 3.83
N PHE A 266 23.42 -11.72 2.89
CA PHE A 266 23.08 -11.07 1.62
C PHE A 266 21.75 -10.31 1.65
N ARG A 267 21.06 -10.26 2.80
CA ARG A 267 19.79 -9.53 2.98
C ARG A 267 18.76 -9.87 1.89
N CYS A 268 18.54 -11.16 1.67
CA CYS A 268 17.76 -11.68 0.54
C CYS A 268 16.26 -11.35 0.57
N ILE A 269 15.78 -10.64 1.60
CA ILE A 269 14.39 -10.17 1.75
C ILE A 269 14.00 -9.13 0.68
N GLY A 270 14.96 -8.62 -0.12
CA GLY A 270 14.65 -7.79 -1.29
C GLY A 270 14.26 -6.34 -0.97
N LEU A 271 14.03 -6.00 0.29
CA LEU A 271 13.87 -4.60 0.76
C LEU A 271 15.08 -3.72 0.39
N ALA A 272 16.27 -4.32 0.24
CA ALA A 272 17.49 -3.63 -0.18
C ALA A 272 17.51 -3.30 -1.68
N ALA A 273 16.83 -4.07 -2.53
CA ALA A 273 16.78 -3.83 -3.98
C ALA A 273 15.88 -2.63 -4.35
N GLU A 274 14.97 -2.24 -3.46
CA GLU A 274 14.18 -1.01 -3.59
C GLU A 274 14.95 0.25 -3.16
N LEU A 275 16.00 0.07 -2.35
CA LEU A 275 16.91 1.13 -1.94
C LEU A 275 18.05 1.35 -2.96
N ASP A 276 18.35 0.36 -3.80
CA ASP A 276 19.31 0.46 -4.91
C ASP A 276 18.81 -0.29 -6.17
N PRO A 277 18.13 0.40 -7.10
CA PRO A 277 17.62 -0.18 -8.34
C PRO A 277 18.70 -0.76 -9.27
N GLN A 278 19.99 -0.46 -9.03
CA GLN A 278 21.11 -0.93 -9.84
C GLN A 278 21.72 -2.23 -9.28
N GLY A 279 21.39 -2.61 -8.04
CA GLY A 279 21.87 -3.81 -7.37
C GLY A 279 20.82 -4.93 -7.41
N GLY A 280 20.83 -5.74 -8.47
CA GLY A 280 20.02 -6.97 -8.49
C GLY A 280 20.35 -7.89 -7.30
N LEU A 281 19.38 -8.67 -6.81
CA LEU A 281 19.66 -9.64 -5.75
C LEU A 281 20.75 -10.62 -6.23
N PRO A 282 21.75 -10.94 -5.40
CA PRO A 282 22.73 -11.96 -5.73
C PRO A 282 22.05 -13.29 -6.09
N GLU A 283 22.62 -14.05 -7.03
CA GLU A 283 22.08 -15.34 -7.48
C GLU A 283 21.79 -16.31 -6.32
N VAL A 284 22.63 -16.24 -5.26
CA VAL A 284 22.44 -16.98 -4.00
C VAL A 284 21.08 -16.67 -3.37
N CYS A 285 20.64 -15.42 -3.37
CA CYS A 285 19.35 -15.02 -2.84
C CYS A 285 18.18 -15.51 -3.69
N GLU A 286 18.32 -15.55 -5.02
CA GLU A 286 17.26 -16.03 -5.90
C GLU A 286 16.88 -17.48 -5.58
N GLY A 287 17.88 -18.36 -5.40
CA GLY A 287 17.65 -19.76 -5.02
C GLY A 287 17.02 -19.91 -3.63
N LEU A 288 17.47 -19.11 -2.66
CA LEU A 288 16.96 -19.14 -1.29
C LEU A 288 15.52 -18.62 -1.20
N VAL A 289 15.21 -17.50 -1.86
CA VAL A 289 13.86 -16.93 -1.95
C VAL A 289 12.89 -17.92 -2.58
N LYS A 290 13.30 -18.58 -3.69
CA LYS A 290 12.48 -19.63 -4.34
C LYS A 290 12.22 -20.81 -3.41
N SER A 291 13.25 -21.28 -2.71
CA SER A 291 13.14 -22.40 -1.76
C SER A 291 12.21 -22.05 -0.60
N MET A 292 12.31 -20.82 -0.09
CA MET A 292 11.49 -20.31 1.01
C MET A 292 10.03 -20.17 0.59
N SER A 293 9.79 -19.57 -0.56
CA SER A 293 8.46 -19.49 -1.18
C SER A 293 7.81 -20.87 -1.32
N ALA A 294 8.54 -21.85 -1.86
CA ALA A 294 8.04 -23.21 -2.02
C ALA A 294 7.68 -23.86 -0.67
N ARG A 295 8.40 -23.58 0.41
CA ARG A 295 8.08 -24.12 1.75
C ARG A 295 6.83 -23.48 2.33
N ILE A 296 6.72 -22.16 2.25
CA ILE A 296 5.59 -21.39 2.79
C ILE A 296 4.28 -21.76 2.07
N HIS A 297 4.36 -21.99 0.77
CA HIS A 297 3.20 -22.33 -0.07
C HIS A 297 3.01 -23.85 -0.29
N ARG A 298 3.83 -24.69 0.35
CA ARG A 298 3.85 -26.16 0.15
C ARG A 298 3.99 -26.55 -1.33
N GLY A 299 4.76 -25.78 -2.09
CA GLY A 299 5.01 -25.92 -3.52
C GLY A 299 4.86 -24.60 -4.27
N ALA A 300 4.72 -24.70 -5.58
CA ALA A 300 4.39 -23.56 -6.43
C ALA A 300 2.88 -23.29 -6.40
N VAL A 301 2.51 -22.01 -6.49
CA VAL A 301 1.12 -21.55 -6.47
C VAL A 301 0.59 -21.46 -7.90
N ARG A 302 -0.66 -21.84 -8.12
CA ARG A 302 -1.32 -21.68 -9.43
C ARG A 302 -1.45 -20.20 -9.78
N GLU A 303 -1.24 -19.87 -11.05
CA GLU A 303 -1.37 -18.49 -11.52
C GLU A 303 -2.80 -17.94 -11.37
N SER A 304 -3.81 -18.81 -11.45
CA SER A 304 -5.22 -18.47 -11.17
C SER A 304 -5.49 -18.12 -9.70
N SER A 305 -4.54 -18.38 -8.80
CA SER A 305 -4.60 -18.04 -7.37
C SER A 305 -3.80 -16.78 -7.04
N ARG A 306 -3.31 -16.04 -8.06
CA ARG A 306 -2.96 -14.62 -7.86
C ARG A 306 -4.19 -13.96 -7.25
N ASN A 307 -4.09 -13.50 -6.01
CA ASN A 307 -5.04 -12.53 -5.51
C ASN A 307 -4.99 -11.37 -6.50
N ILE A 308 -6.13 -11.07 -7.10
CA ILE A 308 -6.31 -9.99 -8.07
C ILE A 308 -6.06 -8.67 -7.33
N VAL A 309 -4.78 -8.31 -7.19
CA VAL A 309 -4.30 -7.00 -6.71
C VAL A 309 -3.24 -6.48 -7.68
N HIS A 310 -2.52 -7.38 -8.38
CA HIS A 310 -1.78 -7.03 -9.59
C HIS A 310 -2.50 -7.58 -10.83
N ASP A 311 -3.49 -6.82 -11.32
CA ASP A 311 -3.87 -6.90 -12.72
C ASP A 311 -2.71 -6.31 -13.54
N GLU A 312 -1.75 -7.17 -13.90
CA GLU A 312 -0.87 -6.92 -15.04
C GLU A 312 -1.75 -6.90 -16.29
N VAL A 313 -2.33 -5.74 -16.61
CA VAL A 313 -2.81 -5.47 -17.95
C VAL A 313 -1.58 -5.21 -18.81
N HIS A 314 -1.07 -6.27 -19.44
CA HIS A 314 -0.24 -6.10 -20.64
C HIS A 314 -1.12 -5.49 -21.73
N ILE A 315 -0.83 -4.22 -22.06
CA ILE A 315 -1.31 -3.61 -23.30
C ILE A 315 -0.28 -3.97 -24.38
N ILE A 316 -0.73 -4.70 -25.40
CA ILE A 316 -0.05 -4.82 -26.70
C ILE A 316 -0.12 -3.46 -27.39
#